data_AF-A0A0B0DD07-F1
#
_entry.id   AF-A0A0B0DD07-F1
#
_cell.length_a   1.000
_cell.length_b   1.000
_cell.length_c   1.000
_cell.angle_alpha   90.00
_cell.angle_beta   90.00
_cell.angle_gamma   90.00
#
_symmetry.space_group_name_H-M   'P 1'
#
loop_
_entity.id
_entity.type
_entity.pdbx_description
1 polymer ?
#
loop_
_entity_poly.entity_id
_entity_poly.type
_entity_poly.pdbx_seq_one_letter_code
_entity_poly.pdbx_strand_id
1 'polypeptide(L)'
;MKNADTILTYLQVTAHTRPFLSACYEKIQHPRADHHAYHNAERFMYGLNMGNDYWTTAEHTPLSVQPLLYYYGLNHYLKSLLLTVDPGYPATAKVLAHGLSTRKRKKQHYRFLEDDVRIQPHGLFPYAAHHLFGFTSGKEKISMDELLYPLEPMASIYQFKPVAARENAEAWPPILTYFAVLYNLSMLVRYEGEWWGEMQQMRDREDYVFIVHFLKAASEQIPLLISEWLKEQFASM
;
A
#
# COMPACT_ATOMS: atom_id res chain seq x y z
N MET A 1 14.11 7.74 14.24
CA MET A 1 14.46 6.85 13.12
C MET A 1 14.47 5.42 13.64
N LYS A 2 13.33 4.72 13.67
CA LYS A 2 13.39 3.25 13.63
C LYS A 2 14.02 2.91 12.28
N ASN A 3 15.11 2.16 12.33
CA ASN A 3 15.94 1.66 11.23
C ASN A 3 15.22 1.66 9.86
N ALA A 4 15.32 2.77 9.12
CA ALA A 4 15.06 2.72 7.70
C ALA A 4 16.10 1.76 7.12
N ASP A 5 15.64 0.79 6.34
CA ASP A 5 16.53 -0.18 5.70
C ASP A 5 17.62 0.56 4.91
N THR A 6 18.85 0.05 4.95
CA THR A 6 20.01 0.72 4.34
C THR A 6 19.79 1.04 2.87
N ILE A 7 19.01 0.25 2.13
CA ILE A 7 18.72 0.55 0.72
C ILE A 7 17.92 1.84 0.53
N LEU A 8 16.98 2.12 1.45
CA LEU A 8 16.18 3.34 1.39
C LEU A 8 17.06 4.56 1.60
N THR A 9 18.00 4.51 2.54
CA THR A 9 19.01 5.57 2.76
C THR A 9 19.97 5.69 1.59
N TYR A 10 20.42 4.56 1.03
CA TYR A 10 21.33 4.54 -0.11
C TYR A 10 20.74 5.26 -1.33
N LEU A 11 19.44 5.10 -1.59
CA LEU A 11 18.74 5.70 -2.74
C LEU A 11 18.23 7.13 -2.48
N GLN A 12 18.66 7.80 -1.39
CA GLN A 12 18.29 9.19 -1.10
C GLN A 12 19.09 10.23 -1.90
N VAL A 13 20.06 9.80 -2.71
CA VAL A 13 20.90 10.71 -3.50
C VAL A 13 20.88 10.34 -4.97
N THR A 14 20.77 11.35 -5.83
CA THR A 14 20.75 11.20 -7.29
C THR A 14 21.95 10.42 -7.82
N ALA A 15 23.12 10.53 -7.16
CA ALA A 15 24.33 9.82 -7.51
C ALA A 15 24.19 8.29 -7.47
N HIS A 16 23.31 7.75 -6.60
CA HIS A 16 23.02 6.33 -6.50
C HIS A 16 21.75 5.96 -7.25
N THR A 17 20.74 6.83 -7.18
CA THR A 17 19.42 6.60 -7.80
C THR A 17 19.47 6.57 -9.32
N ARG A 18 20.26 7.44 -9.97
CA ARG A 18 20.33 7.47 -11.44
C ARG A 18 20.95 6.18 -12.01
N PRO A 19 22.14 5.71 -11.54
CA PRO A 19 22.66 4.41 -11.96
C PRO A 19 21.68 3.26 -11.68
N PHE A 20 21.06 3.25 -10.49
CA PHE A 20 20.05 2.24 -10.13
C PHE A 20 18.90 2.18 -11.14
N LEU A 21 18.27 3.32 -11.45
CA LEU A 21 17.20 3.36 -12.43
C LEU A 21 17.68 3.02 -13.84
N SER A 22 18.89 3.42 -14.23
CA SER A 22 19.42 3.07 -15.56
C SER A 22 19.55 1.56 -15.70
N ALA A 23 20.14 0.88 -14.71
CA ALA A 23 20.26 -0.57 -14.69
C ALA A 23 18.89 -1.28 -14.72
N CYS A 24 17.90 -0.77 -13.98
CA CYS A 24 16.52 -1.28 -14.07
C CYS A 24 15.95 -1.16 -15.50
N TYR A 25 16.25 -0.07 -16.20
CA TYR A 25 15.72 0.19 -17.53
C TYR A 25 16.46 -0.58 -18.63
N GLU A 26 17.77 -0.80 -18.46
CA GLU A 26 18.58 -1.67 -19.30
C GLU A 26 18.11 -3.12 -19.22
N LYS A 27 17.76 -3.59 -18.01
CA LYS A 27 17.22 -4.94 -17.77
C LYS A 27 15.95 -5.21 -18.56
N ILE A 28 15.06 -4.22 -18.70
CA ILE A 28 13.85 -4.32 -19.53
C ILE A 28 14.09 -3.91 -20.99
N GLN A 29 15.35 -3.78 -21.40
CA GLN A 29 15.78 -3.41 -22.77
C GLN A 29 15.18 -2.09 -23.26
N HIS A 30 14.99 -1.10 -22.37
CA HIS A 30 14.45 0.19 -22.78
C HIS A 30 15.47 0.95 -23.64
N PRO A 31 15.12 1.40 -24.86
CA PRO A 31 16.04 2.04 -25.82
C PRO A 31 16.62 3.41 -25.40
N ARG A 32 16.20 3.93 -24.24
CA ARG A 32 16.53 5.27 -23.73
C ARG A 32 16.73 5.23 -22.22
N ALA A 33 17.33 4.14 -21.72
CA ALA A 33 17.54 3.89 -20.29
C ALA A 33 18.14 5.10 -19.57
N ASP A 34 19.33 5.56 -19.96
CA ASP A 34 20.01 6.70 -19.31
C ASP A 34 19.19 7.99 -19.33
N HIS A 35 18.52 8.28 -20.45
CA HIS A 35 17.68 9.46 -20.60
C HIS A 35 16.50 9.42 -19.62
N HIS A 36 15.75 8.31 -19.57
CA HIS A 36 14.65 8.19 -18.62
C HIS A 36 15.15 8.12 -17.18
N ALA A 37 16.29 7.50 -16.92
CA ALA A 37 16.87 7.41 -15.57
C ALA A 37 17.21 8.81 -15.05
N TYR A 38 17.80 9.65 -15.89
CA TYR A 38 18.06 11.06 -15.58
C TYR A 38 16.78 11.81 -15.22
N HIS A 39 15.73 11.70 -16.03
CA HIS A 39 14.46 12.40 -15.77
C HIS A 39 13.65 11.85 -14.59
N ASN A 40 13.78 10.56 -14.29
CA ASN A 40 13.01 9.90 -13.23
C ASN A 40 13.70 9.92 -11.87
N ALA A 41 15.02 10.12 -11.81
CA ALA A 41 15.79 10.00 -10.58
C ALA A 41 15.27 10.89 -9.44
N GLU A 42 15.02 12.18 -9.72
CA GLU A 42 14.51 13.11 -8.71
C GLU A 42 13.10 12.71 -8.24
N ARG A 43 12.21 12.37 -9.18
CA ARG A 43 10.84 11.97 -8.86
C ARG A 43 10.80 10.68 -8.04
N PHE A 44 11.64 9.71 -8.37
CA PHE A 44 11.78 8.47 -7.60
C PHE A 44 12.26 8.76 -6.17
N MET A 45 13.34 9.54 -6.05
CA MET A 45 13.96 9.92 -4.78
C MET A 45 12.99 10.71 -3.89
N TYR A 46 12.34 11.74 -4.42
CA TYR A 46 11.33 12.51 -3.70
C TYR A 46 10.13 11.66 -3.31
N GLY A 47 9.72 10.71 -4.16
CA GLY A 47 8.68 9.75 -3.81
C GLY A 47 9.07 8.86 -2.64
N LEU A 48 10.31 8.34 -2.59
CA LEU A 48 10.78 7.55 -1.44
C LEU A 48 10.84 8.40 -0.16
N ASN A 49 11.37 9.62 -0.24
CA ASN A 49 11.46 10.53 0.89
C ASN A 49 10.08 10.88 1.44
N MET A 50 9.14 11.26 0.57
CA MET A 50 7.76 11.51 0.97
C MET A 50 7.10 10.27 1.57
N GLY A 51 7.32 9.09 0.98
CA GLY A 51 6.85 7.83 1.53
C GLY A 51 7.30 7.65 2.97
N ASN A 52 8.59 7.87 3.24
CA ASN A 52 9.20 7.78 4.56
C ASN A 52 8.71 8.86 5.55
N ASP A 53 8.58 10.11 5.11
CA ASP A 53 8.11 11.21 5.96
C ASP A 53 6.67 10.97 6.43
N TYR A 54 5.79 10.54 5.52
CA TYR A 54 4.43 10.14 5.88
C TYR A 54 4.43 8.95 6.82
N TRP A 55 5.27 7.95 6.57
CA TRP A 55 5.34 6.72 7.38
C TRP A 55 5.75 7.01 8.82
N THR A 56 6.88 7.70 8.99
CA THR A 56 7.44 8.03 10.30
C THR A 56 6.56 9.01 11.06
N THR A 57 5.88 9.93 10.36
CA THR A 57 4.87 10.80 10.99
C THR A 57 3.65 10.00 11.48
N ALA A 58 3.18 9.02 10.70
CA ALA A 58 2.05 8.17 11.07
C ALA A 58 2.31 7.37 12.36
N GLU A 59 3.54 6.92 12.59
CA GLU A 59 3.93 6.18 13.80
C GLU A 59 3.71 6.97 15.10
N HIS A 60 3.72 8.30 15.03
CA HIS A 60 3.61 9.20 16.20
C HIS A 60 2.26 9.92 16.28
N THR A 61 1.33 9.57 15.39
CA THR A 61 0.05 10.26 15.24
C THR A 61 -1.09 9.41 15.83
N PRO A 62 -2.13 10.02 16.44
CA PRO A 62 -3.29 9.29 16.94
C PRO A 62 -4.01 8.46 15.86
N LEU A 63 -4.73 7.42 16.28
CA LEU A 63 -5.52 6.54 15.39
C LEU A 63 -6.50 7.31 14.48
N SER A 64 -6.98 8.49 14.88
CA SER A 64 -7.86 9.34 14.07
C SER A 64 -7.23 9.89 12.78
N VAL A 65 -5.91 9.82 12.63
CA VAL A 65 -5.19 10.35 11.47
C VAL A 65 -4.18 9.35 10.92
N GLN A 66 -3.66 8.46 11.76
CA GLN A 66 -2.62 7.48 11.39
C GLN A 66 -2.92 6.67 10.10
N PRO A 67 -4.11 6.08 9.89
CA PRO A 67 -4.38 5.32 8.65
C PRO A 67 -4.32 6.18 7.38
N LEU A 68 -4.68 7.46 7.47
CA LEU A 68 -4.60 8.39 6.37
C LEU A 68 -3.14 8.59 5.94
N LEU A 69 -2.24 8.78 6.92
CA LEU A 69 -0.82 9.00 6.66
C LEU A 69 -0.15 7.74 6.11
N TYR A 70 -0.43 6.56 6.67
CA TYR A 70 0.04 5.29 6.10
C TYR A 70 -0.46 5.10 4.67
N TYR A 71 -1.73 5.41 4.39
CA TYR A 71 -2.25 5.30 3.03
C TYR A 71 -1.48 6.18 2.05
N TYR A 72 -1.30 7.47 2.36
CA TYR A 72 -0.57 8.38 1.46
C TYR A 72 0.92 8.06 1.35
N GLY A 73 1.56 7.61 2.44
CA GLY A 73 2.93 7.10 2.39
C GLY A 73 3.08 5.92 1.44
N LEU A 74 2.13 4.98 1.44
CA LEU A 74 2.17 3.82 0.56
C LEU A 74 1.88 4.21 -0.90
N ASN A 75 1.06 5.24 -1.14
CA ASN A 75 0.90 5.80 -2.47
C ASN A 75 2.23 6.34 -3.02
N HIS A 76 3.01 7.04 -2.20
CA HIS A 76 4.32 7.55 -2.59
C HIS A 76 5.30 6.41 -2.89
N TYR A 77 5.36 5.40 -2.02
CA TYR A 77 6.19 4.23 -2.26
C TYR A 77 5.82 3.49 -3.55
N LEU A 78 4.54 3.15 -3.76
CA LEU A 78 4.11 2.45 -4.98
C LEU A 78 4.43 3.23 -6.25
N LYS A 79 4.27 4.56 -6.23
CA LYS A 79 4.65 5.42 -7.35
C LYS A 79 6.14 5.36 -7.65
N SER A 80 6.99 5.32 -6.61
CA SER A 80 8.44 5.13 -6.79
C SER A 80 8.77 3.73 -7.28
N LEU A 81 8.13 2.67 -6.75
CA LEU A 81 8.35 1.31 -7.22
C LEU A 81 7.97 1.13 -8.70
N LEU A 82 6.89 1.76 -9.15
CA LEU A 82 6.49 1.76 -10.56
C LEU A 82 7.57 2.33 -11.48
N LEU A 83 8.30 3.36 -11.03
CA LEU A 83 9.43 3.90 -11.77
C LEU A 83 10.61 2.94 -11.87
N THR A 84 10.62 1.80 -11.18
CA THR A 84 11.67 0.78 -11.36
C THR A 84 11.38 -0.17 -12.52
N VAL A 85 10.11 -0.29 -12.94
CA VAL A 85 9.68 -1.23 -13.99
C VAL A 85 9.03 -0.55 -15.19
N ASP A 86 8.58 0.70 -15.04
CA ASP A 86 7.95 1.49 -16.09
C ASP A 86 8.51 2.92 -16.10
N PRO A 87 9.45 3.23 -17.02
CA PRO A 87 10.06 4.55 -17.12
C PRO A 87 9.10 5.64 -17.63
N GLY A 88 7.97 5.24 -18.20
CA GLY A 88 6.92 6.12 -18.72
C GLY A 88 5.85 6.47 -17.69
N TYR A 89 5.86 5.86 -16.50
CA TYR A 89 4.86 6.13 -15.47
C TYR A 89 4.90 7.62 -15.02
N PRO A 90 3.75 8.30 -14.80
CA PRO A 90 2.40 7.88 -15.16
C PRO A 90 2.14 8.10 -16.65
N ALA A 91 1.69 7.05 -17.34
CA ALA A 91 1.36 7.13 -18.75
C ALA A 91 0.15 8.04 -19.05
N THR A 92 -0.80 8.15 -18.10
CA THR A 92 -2.01 8.99 -18.26
C THR A 92 -2.48 9.59 -16.93
N ALA A 93 -3.30 10.64 -16.97
CA ALA A 93 -3.94 11.17 -15.77
C ALA A 93 -4.88 10.15 -15.08
N LYS A 94 -5.36 9.14 -15.82
CA LYS A 94 -6.27 8.11 -15.26
C LYS A 94 -5.59 7.25 -14.19
N VAL A 95 -4.27 7.03 -14.28
CA VAL A 95 -3.53 6.24 -13.30
C VAL A 95 -3.19 7.02 -12.02
N LEU A 96 -3.52 8.32 -11.97
CA LEU A 96 -3.34 9.15 -10.77
C LEU A 96 -4.47 9.00 -9.73
N ALA A 97 -5.62 8.46 -10.14
CA ALA A 97 -6.69 8.11 -9.22
C ALA A 97 -6.29 6.92 -8.33
N HIS A 98 -6.99 6.70 -7.20
CA HIS A 98 -6.65 5.62 -6.27
C HIS A 98 -6.79 4.21 -6.88
N GLY A 99 -7.75 4.03 -7.79
CA GLY A 99 -8.04 2.71 -8.39
C GLY A 99 -8.90 1.79 -7.53
N LEU A 100 -9.40 2.28 -6.41
CA LEU A 100 -10.33 1.62 -5.50
C LEU A 100 -11.49 2.57 -5.19
N SER A 101 -12.63 1.99 -4.78
CA SER A 101 -13.75 2.74 -4.21
C SER A 101 -14.38 1.98 -3.05
N THR A 102 -14.97 2.70 -2.11
CA THR A 102 -15.85 2.14 -1.07
C THR A 102 -17.27 2.71 -1.23
N ARG A 103 -18.25 2.14 -0.53
CA ARG A 103 -19.60 2.72 -0.51
C ARG A 103 -19.56 4.14 0.04
N LYS A 104 -20.12 5.10 -0.72
CA LYS A 104 -20.19 6.53 -0.35
C LYS A 104 -21.00 6.80 0.93
N ARG A 105 -22.04 5.98 1.18
CA ARG A 105 -22.86 6.03 2.40
C ARG A 105 -22.79 4.67 3.06
N LYS A 106 -22.32 4.62 4.30
CA LYS A 106 -22.28 3.38 5.09
C LYS A 106 -23.69 2.97 5.53
N LYS A 107 -23.87 1.67 5.74
CA LYS A 107 -25.14 1.09 6.20
C LYS A 107 -25.39 1.46 7.67
N GLN A 108 -26.65 1.43 8.09
CA GLN A 108 -26.99 1.43 9.52
C GLN A 108 -26.35 0.18 10.18
N HIS A 109 -25.66 0.37 11.31
CA HIS A 109 -24.81 -0.66 11.96
C HIS A 109 -23.62 -1.12 11.11
N TYR A 110 -22.89 -0.16 10.52
CA TYR A 110 -21.67 -0.43 9.77
C TYR A 110 -20.65 -1.25 10.57
N ARG A 111 -20.04 -2.24 9.91
CA ARG A 111 -18.90 -3.01 10.41
C ARG A 111 -17.78 -3.00 9.39
N PHE A 112 -16.57 -2.78 9.87
CA PHE A 112 -15.38 -2.69 9.03
C PHE A 112 -15.06 -4.02 8.37
N LEU A 113 -15.04 -5.14 9.11
CA LEU A 113 -14.71 -6.45 8.54
C LEU A 113 -15.69 -6.90 7.44
N GLU A 114 -16.94 -6.45 7.51
CA GLU A 114 -17.99 -6.73 6.53
C GLU A 114 -18.03 -5.73 5.36
N ASP A 115 -17.27 -4.63 5.43
CA ASP A 115 -17.21 -3.65 4.35
C ASP A 115 -16.30 -4.11 3.22
N ASP A 116 -16.51 -3.52 2.05
CA ASP A 116 -15.81 -3.92 0.85
C ASP A 116 -15.11 -2.77 0.16
N VAL A 117 -14.01 -3.12 -0.49
CA VAL A 117 -13.41 -2.30 -1.55
C VAL A 117 -13.82 -2.84 -2.91
N ARG A 118 -14.12 -1.94 -3.83
CA ARG A 118 -14.35 -2.25 -5.24
C ARG A 118 -13.19 -1.78 -6.08
N ILE A 119 -12.59 -2.71 -6.82
CA ILE A 119 -11.50 -2.45 -7.75
C ILE A 119 -12.05 -1.69 -8.95
N GLN A 120 -11.38 -0.59 -9.32
CA GLN A 120 -11.75 0.20 -10.49
C GLN A 120 -10.94 -0.27 -11.71
N PRO A 121 -11.44 -0.10 -12.95
CA PRO A 121 -10.69 -0.46 -14.16
C PRO A 121 -9.40 0.34 -14.35
N HIS A 122 -9.31 1.51 -13.73
CA HIS A 122 -8.19 2.45 -13.86
C HIS A 122 -7.82 3.03 -12.51
N GLY A 123 -6.55 3.43 -12.36
CA GLY A 123 -6.01 4.07 -11.16
C GLY A 123 -4.72 3.40 -10.72
N LEU A 124 -4.12 3.91 -9.65
CA LEU A 124 -2.87 3.44 -9.11
C LEU A 124 -2.94 1.96 -8.71
N PHE A 125 -3.99 1.54 -8.02
CA PHE A 125 -4.14 0.16 -7.57
C PHE A 125 -4.07 -0.89 -8.70
N PRO A 126 -4.97 -0.89 -9.71
CA PRO A 126 -4.91 -1.87 -10.80
C PRO A 126 -3.64 -1.73 -11.64
N TYR A 127 -3.07 -0.52 -11.75
CA TYR A 127 -1.83 -0.30 -12.48
C TYR A 127 -0.62 -0.94 -11.77
N ALA A 128 -0.50 -0.71 -10.46
CA ALA A 128 0.53 -1.29 -9.61
C ALA A 128 0.39 -2.81 -9.53
N ALA A 129 -0.84 -3.32 -9.40
CA ALA A 129 -1.12 -4.75 -9.40
C ALA A 129 -0.55 -5.45 -10.64
N HIS A 130 -0.81 -4.88 -11.82
CA HIS A 130 -0.34 -5.44 -13.07
C HIS A 130 1.19 -5.31 -13.24
N HIS A 131 1.74 -4.10 -13.10
CA HIS A 131 3.13 -3.84 -13.47
C HIS A 131 4.15 -4.31 -12.44
N LEU A 132 3.82 -4.30 -11.15
CA LEU A 132 4.73 -4.75 -10.10
C LEU A 132 4.59 -6.26 -9.84
N PHE A 133 3.37 -6.80 -9.93
CA PHE A 133 3.12 -8.16 -9.45
C PHE A 133 2.55 -9.12 -10.49
N GLY A 134 2.31 -8.66 -11.73
CA GLY A 134 1.60 -9.46 -12.73
C GLY A 134 0.21 -9.88 -12.26
N PHE A 135 -0.36 -9.18 -11.27
CA PHE A 135 -1.53 -9.60 -10.53
C PHE A 135 -2.79 -8.97 -11.11
N THR A 136 -3.85 -9.76 -11.20
CA THR A 136 -5.21 -9.29 -11.48
C THR A 136 -6.18 -10.10 -10.63
N SER A 137 -6.97 -9.39 -9.83
CA SER A 137 -7.99 -9.99 -8.98
C SER A 137 -9.07 -10.68 -9.82
N GLY A 138 -9.45 -11.90 -9.46
CA GLY A 138 -10.62 -12.58 -9.99
C GLY A 138 -11.96 -11.98 -9.51
N LYS A 139 -11.92 -11.10 -8.51
CA LYS A 139 -13.10 -10.45 -7.92
C LYS A 139 -13.11 -8.95 -8.19
N GLU A 140 -14.27 -8.38 -8.54
CA GLU A 140 -14.43 -6.92 -8.63
C GLU A 140 -14.54 -6.24 -7.25
N LYS A 141 -14.98 -6.98 -6.24
CA LYS A 141 -15.30 -6.50 -4.91
C LYS A 141 -14.88 -7.52 -3.86
N ILE A 142 -14.22 -7.07 -2.82
CA ILE A 142 -13.66 -7.93 -1.77
C ILE A 142 -13.88 -7.28 -0.41
N SER A 143 -14.29 -8.09 0.56
CA SER A 143 -14.50 -7.67 1.94
C SER A 143 -13.17 -7.45 2.69
N MET A 144 -13.19 -6.65 3.76
CA MET A 144 -12.01 -6.46 4.60
C MET A 144 -11.59 -7.77 5.30
N ASP A 145 -12.54 -8.59 5.74
CA ASP A 145 -12.24 -9.89 6.35
C ASP A 145 -11.52 -10.84 5.36
N GLU A 146 -11.95 -10.88 4.10
CA GLU A 146 -11.27 -11.66 3.04
C GLU A 146 -9.86 -11.17 2.71
N LEU A 147 -9.61 -9.86 2.81
CA LEU A 147 -8.27 -9.29 2.60
C LEU A 147 -7.34 -9.55 3.79
N LEU A 148 -7.86 -9.42 5.01
CA LEU A 148 -7.08 -9.54 6.24
C LEU A 148 -6.79 -10.99 6.59
N TYR A 149 -7.69 -11.92 6.31
CA TYR A 149 -7.52 -13.33 6.66
C TYR A 149 -6.23 -13.99 6.12
N PRO A 150 -5.89 -13.89 4.81
CA PRO A 150 -4.69 -14.51 4.26
C PRO A 150 -3.39 -13.74 4.56
N LEU A 151 -3.48 -12.56 5.17
CA LEU A 151 -2.31 -11.73 5.47
C LEU A 151 -1.56 -12.30 6.68
N GLU A 152 -0.34 -12.79 6.50
CA GLU A 152 0.41 -13.56 7.52
C GLU A 152 0.43 -12.91 8.92
N PRO A 153 0.73 -11.61 9.08
CA PRO A 153 0.72 -10.97 10.40
C PRO A 153 -0.64 -11.01 11.12
N MET A 154 -1.73 -11.16 10.38
CA MET A 154 -3.08 -11.27 10.91
C MET A 154 -3.42 -12.69 11.38
N ALA A 155 -2.64 -13.71 11.03
CA ALA A 155 -2.92 -15.11 11.40
C ALA A 155 -3.09 -15.27 12.93
N SER A 156 -2.26 -14.58 13.70
CA SER A 156 -2.30 -14.60 15.17
C SER A 156 -3.59 -14.05 15.78
N ILE A 157 -4.29 -13.11 15.13
CA ILE A 157 -5.59 -12.62 15.60
C ILE A 157 -6.73 -13.47 15.04
N TYR A 158 -6.58 -14.00 13.83
CA TYR A 158 -7.58 -14.88 13.19
C TYR A 158 -7.68 -16.27 13.82
N GLN A 159 -6.67 -16.73 14.56
CA GLN A 159 -6.72 -18.00 15.31
C GLN A 159 -7.85 -18.03 16.36
N PHE A 160 -8.32 -16.86 16.80
CA PHE A 160 -9.39 -16.74 17.81
C PHE A 160 -10.81 -16.66 17.21
N LYS A 161 -10.94 -16.58 15.88
CA LYS A 161 -12.25 -16.58 15.19
C LYS A 161 -12.60 -17.98 14.65
N PRO A 162 -13.90 -18.35 14.59
CA PRO A 162 -14.33 -19.61 13.98
C PRO A 162 -13.89 -19.75 12.52
N VAL A 163 -13.53 -20.96 12.10
CA VAL A 163 -12.97 -21.26 10.77
C VAL A 163 -14.01 -21.13 9.63
N ALA A 164 -15.30 -21.18 9.97
CA ALA A 164 -16.41 -21.57 9.07
C ALA A 164 -16.75 -20.65 7.88
N ALA A 165 -16.01 -19.56 7.61
CA ALA A 165 -16.31 -18.64 6.51
C ALA A 165 -15.12 -18.34 5.58
N ARG A 166 -14.04 -19.11 5.67
CA ARG A 166 -12.70 -18.72 5.15
C ARG A 166 -12.26 -19.44 3.88
N GLU A 167 -13.16 -20.19 3.26
CA GLU A 167 -12.88 -20.92 2.02
C GLU A 167 -12.91 -19.95 0.83
N ASN A 168 -11.89 -20.02 -0.04
CA ASN A 168 -11.76 -19.23 -1.28
C ASN A 168 -11.33 -17.74 -1.13
N ALA A 169 -10.55 -17.41 -0.10
CA ALA A 169 -9.81 -16.14 -0.08
C ALA A 169 -8.75 -16.15 -1.20
N GLU A 170 -8.73 -15.10 -2.01
CA GLU A 170 -7.75 -14.95 -3.08
C GLU A 170 -6.41 -14.49 -2.48
N ALA A 171 -5.32 -15.15 -2.83
CA ALA A 171 -3.99 -14.76 -2.36
C ALA A 171 -3.52 -13.51 -3.12
N TRP A 172 -3.57 -12.36 -2.44
CA TRP A 172 -3.08 -11.09 -2.97
C TRP A 172 -1.62 -10.86 -2.57
N PRO A 173 -0.79 -10.26 -3.45
CA PRO A 173 0.50 -9.72 -3.05
C PRO A 173 0.36 -8.84 -1.79
N PRO A 174 1.18 -9.03 -0.74
CA PRO A 174 0.97 -8.36 0.55
C PRO A 174 0.84 -6.83 0.44
N ILE A 175 1.68 -6.19 -0.38
CA ILE A 175 1.63 -4.73 -0.61
C ILE A 175 0.24 -4.29 -1.13
N LEU A 176 -0.38 -5.07 -2.02
CA LEU A 176 -1.70 -4.74 -2.57
C LEU A 176 -2.80 -4.90 -1.51
N THR A 177 -2.72 -5.93 -0.67
CA THR A 177 -3.61 -6.12 0.49
C THR A 177 -3.52 -4.92 1.43
N TYR A 178 -2.30 -4.54 1.82
CA TYR A 178 -2.07 -3.36 2.66
C TYR A 178 -2.64 -2.09 2.04
N PHE A 179 -2.42 -1.87 0.74
CA PHE A 179 -2.96 -0.71 0.03
C PHE A 179 -4.48 -0.67 0.08
N ALA A 180 -5.14 -1.81 -0.17
CA ALA A 180 -6.59 -1.89 -0.22
C ALA A 180 -7.24 -1.65 1.14
N VAL A 181 -6.69 -2.24 2.20
CA VAL A 181 -7.18 -2.05 3.57
C VAL A 181 -6.91 -0.63 4.05
N LEU A 182 -5.69 -0.09 3.84
CA LEU A 182 -5.36 1.30 4.17
C LEU A 182 -6.21 2.30 3.40
N TYR A 183 -6.54 2.01 2.14
CA TYR A 183 -7.48 2.82 1.36
C TYR A 183 -8.84 2.91 2.06
N ASN A 184 -9.42 1.77 2.47
CA ASN A 184 -10.71 1.75 3.17
C ASN A 184 -10.62 2.56 4.48
N LEU A 185 -9.63 2.28 5.33
CA LEU A 185 -9.44 3.01 6.59
C LEU A 185 -9.23 4.51 6.37
N SER A 186 -8.50 4.91 5.33
CA SER A 186 -8.31 6.32 4.96
C SER A 186 -9.63 7.01 4.57
N MET A 187 -10.59 6.27 4.03
CA MET A 187 -11.92 6.80 3.71
C MET A 187 -12.74 6.95 4.98
N LEU A 188 -12.66 5.99 5.90
CA LEU A 188 -13.38 6.06 7.18
C LEU A 188 -12.93 7.26 8.01
N VAL A 189 -11.63 7.47 8.19
CA VAL A 189 -11.13 8.63 8.97
C VAL A 189 -11.49 9.98 8.36
N ARG A 190 -11.71 10.05 7.03
CA ARG A 190 -12.05 11.30 6.33
C ARG A 190 -13.54 11.60 6.29
N TYR A 191 -14.38 10.57 6.18
CA TYR A 191 -15.79 10.72 5.84
C TYR A 191 -16.74 10.15 6.90
N GLU A 192 -16.27 9.30 7.81
CA GLU A 192 -17.08 8.60 8.81
C GLU A 192 -16.56 8.91 10.24
N GLY A 193 -16.38 10.20 10.54
CA GLY A 193 -15.77 10.65 11.80
C GLY A 193 -16.53 10.25 13.06
N GLU A 194 -17.87 10.22 13.02
CA GLU A 194 -18.71 9.76 14.13
C GLU A 194 -18.49 8.28 14.42
N TRP A 195 -18.58 7.42 13.40
CA TRP A 195 -18.30 5.99 13.54
C TRP A 195 -16.88 5.73 14.05
N TRP A 196 -15.89 6.47 13.54
CA TRP A 196 -14.51 6.34 14.00
C TRP A 196 -14.34 6.73 15.48
N GLY A 197 -14.98 7.80 15.91
CA GLY A 197 -15.00 8.25 17.31
C GLY A 197 -15.69 7.23 18.23
N GLU A 198 -16.86 6.73 17.84
CA GLU A 198 -17.59 5.69 18.56
C GLU A 198 -16.77 4.40 18.66
N MET A 199 -16.14 3.96 17.57
CA MET A 199 -15.30 2.76 17.53
C MET A 199 -14.11 2.86 18.51
N GLN A 200 -13.52 4.06 18.67
CA GLN A 200 -12.46 4.29 19.67
C GLN A 200 -12.99 4.34 21.11
N GLN A 201 -14.14 4.95 21.35
CA GLN A 201 -14.70 5.16 22.70
C GLN A 201 -15.42 3.93 23.24
N MET A 202 -16.30 3.35 22.43
CA MET A 202 -17.12 2.21 22.80
C MET A 202 -16.35 0.90 22.68
N ARG A 203 -15.17 0.91 22.01
CA ARG A 203 -14.44 -0.30 21.60
C ARG A 203 -15.39 -1.36 21.02
N ASP A 204 -16.40 -0.89 20.29
CA ASP A 204 -17.49 -1.76 19.85
C ASP A 204 -16.96 -2.73 18.78
N ARG A 205 -17.05 -4.01 19.11
CA ARG A 205 -16.77 -5.19 18.28
C ARG A 205 -15.34 -5.40 17.82
N GLU A 206 -15.14 -6.63 17.32
CA GLU A 206 -13.89 -7.16 16.79
C GLU A 206 -13.17 -6.20 15.82
N ASP A 207 -13.89 -5.35 15.09
CA ASP A 207 -13.30 -4.34 14.19
C ASP A 207 -12.16 -3.54 14.85
N TYR A 208 -12.34 -3.04 16.09
CA TYR A 208 -11.30 -2.25 16.77
C TYR A 208 -9.98 -3.04 16.91
N VAL A 209 -10.06 -4.29 17.39
CA VAL A 209 -8.85 -5.10 17.63
C VAL A 209 -8.19 -5.51 16.32
N PHE A 210 -8.97 -5.79 15.27
CA PHE A 210 -8.45 -6.10 13.94
C PHE A 210 -7.78 -4.88 13.29
N ILE A 211 -8.36 -3.69 13.41
CA ILE A 211 -7.78 -2.46 12.87
C ILE A 211 -6.47 -2.13 13.58
N VAL A 212 -6.43 -2.18 14.92
CA VAL A 212 -5.22 -1.88 15.68
C VAL A 212 -4.11 -2.89 15.39
N HIS A 213 -4.44 -4.19 15.33
CA HIS A 213 -3.49 -5.25 14.99
C HIS A 213 -2.96 -5.09 13.57
N PHE A 214 -3.84 -4.79 12.61
CA PHE A 214 -3.47 -4.50 11.22
C PHE A 214 -2.55 -3.29 11.10
N LEU A 215 -2.86 -2.17 11.77
CA LEU A 215 -2.05 -0.94 11.70
C LEU A 215 -0.65 -1.15 12.31
N LYS A 216 -0.55 -1.95 13.38
CA LYS A 216 0.74 -2.36 13.92
C LYS A 216 1.53 -3.21 12.91
N ALA A 217 0.89 -4.19 12.30
CA ALA A 217 1.54 -4.99 11.27
C ALA A 217 1.96 -4.14 10.06
N ALA A 218 1.10 -3.23 9.59
CA ALA A 218 1.38 -2.35 8.47
C ALA A 218 2.60 -1.44 8.73
N SER A 219 2.73 -0.91 9.96
CA SER A 219 3.85 -0.04 10.31
C SER A 219 5.21 -0.74 10.22
N GLU A 220 5.25 -2.03 10.56
CA GLU A 220 6.47 -2.86 10.56
C GLU A 220 6.74 -3.49 9.19
N GLN A 221 5.71 -4.02 8.53
CA GLN A 221 5.86 -4.88 7.35
C GLN A 221 6.02 -4.10 6.04
N ILE A 222 5.30 -2.99 5.88
CA ILE A 222 5.34 -2.25 4.61
C ILE A 222 6.74 -1.72 4.32
N PRO A 223 7.47 -1.07 5.25
CA PRO A 223 8.85 -0.66 4.99
C PRO A 223 9.78 -1.81 4.58
N LEU A 224 9.59 -3.00 5.16
CA LEU A 224 10.35 -4.20 4.80
C LEU A 224 10.04 -4.63 3.37
N LEU A 225 8.76 -4.76 3.01
CA LEU A 225 8.32 -5.15 1.66
C LEU A 225 8.81 -4.16 0.58
N ILE A 226 8.79 -2.86 0.85
CA ILE A 226 9.35 -1.84 -0.05
C ILE A 226 10.87 -2.03 -0.21
N SER A 227 11.57 -2.28 0.89
CA SER A 227 13.02 -2.45 0.88
C SER A 227 13.44 -3.74 0.18
N GLU A 228 12.70 -4.83 0.38
CA GLU A 228 12.89 -6.12 -0.30
C GLU A 228 12.73 -5.96 -1.80
N TRP A 229 11.65 -5.32 -2.27
CA TRP A 229 11.46 -5.03 -3.69
C TRP A 229 12.66 -4.29 -4.29
N LEU A 230 13.13 -3.23 -3.62
CA LEU A 230 14.25 -2.43 -4.12
C LEU A 230 15.55 -3.26 -4.16
N LYS A 231 15.78 -4.13 -3.16
CA LYS A 231 16.94 -5.02 -3.11
C LYS A 231 16.88 -6.07 -4.21
N GLU A 232 15.71 -6.61 -4.51
CA GLU A 232 15.52 -7.54 -5.64
C GLU A 232 15.86 -6.88 -6.97
N GLN A 233 15.39 -5.64 -7.20
CA GLN A 233 15.78 -4.90 -8.40
C GLN A 233 17.29 -4.68 -8.44
N PHE A 234 17.91 -4.36 -7.30
CA PHE A 234 19.36 -4.15 -7.19
C PHE A 234 20.19 -5.43 -7.42
N ALA A 235 19.78 -6.56 -6.85
CA ALA A 235 20.48 -7.84 -6.97
C ALA A 235 20.34 -8.47 -8.36
N SER A 236 19.34 -8.03 -9.12
CA SER A 236 19.09 -8.47 -10.49
C SER A 236 19.81 -7.62 -11.56
N MET A 237 20.68 -6.70 -11.13
CA MET A 237 21.60 -5.92 -11.97
C MET A 237 22.87 -6.71 -12.25
#